data_AF-A0A443REW9-F1
#
_entry.id   AF-A0A443REW9-F1
#
_cell.length_a   1.000
_cell.length_b   1.000
_cell.length_c   1.000
_cell.angle_alpha   90.00
_cell.angle_beta   90.00
_cell.angle_gamma   90.00
#
_symmetry.space_group_name_H-M   'P 1'
#
loop_
_entity.id
_entity.type
_entity.pdbx_description
1 polymer ?
#
loop_
_entity_poly.entity_id
_entity_poly.type
_entity_poly.pdbx_seq_one_letter_code
_entity_poly.pdbx_strand_id
1 'polypeptide(L)'
;MAKIGSGSYGEVFSPVNPRQDDVVYKIVPLDKKAGKHKVSQSSKSILSDLLITKCLHNLRYSFEKAPNYCENFPNIKRLSYVYSEADHLLTSDKSYKGRRKYSNYKYMIYEMIDGGITLSSVKALSPKEGIGICAQLLAAFTVAEVSLQFEHRDLHLSNILLSLTEERVLKYKVDNKPFEIPIFRWKVMIIDFTFARISIDDETAVFSDLSNLALNKLKVESLLQVYEKQKELCKGSWDKFYAKTNISWLEYAIGEVIKRIENYGRKTTGALDSLALSEYYRVLRSWKETISRYESSVSFAIATNLLD
;
A
#
# COMPACT_ATOMS: atom_id res chain seq x y z
N MET A 1 8.26 -21.98 -7.11
CA MET A 1 8.08 -20.52 -6.85
C MET A 1 9.25 -20.07 -5.98
N ALA A 2 9.68 -18.81 -6.09
CA ALA A 2 10.67 -18.20 -5.22
C ALA A 2 9.97 -17.27 -4.22
N LYS A 3 10.36 -17.31 -2.94
CA LYS A 3 9.85 -16.35 -1.95
C LYS A 3 10.47 -14.98 -2.24
N ILE A 4 9.64 -13.96 -2.40
CA ILE A 4 10.06 -12.59 -2.72
C ILE A 4 9.73 -11.57 -1.63
N GLY A 5 8.88 -11.94 -0.68
CA GLY A 5 8.54 -11.08 0.45
C GLY A 5 7.76 -11.82 1.53
N SER A 6 7.60 -11.14 2.66
CA SER A 6 6.70 -11.54 3.74
C SER A 6 5.70 -10.41 3.93
N GLY A 7 4.40 -10.72 3.95
CA GLY A 7 3.36 -9.78 4.39
C GLY A 7 3.04 -9.99 5.87
N SER A 8 2.25 -9.08 6.45
CA SER A 8 1.80 -9.17 7.84
C SER A 8 1.21 -10.54 8.20
N TYR A 9 0.52 -11.17 7.23
CA TYR A 9 -0.24 -12.38 7.46
C TYR A 9 0.17 -13.61 6.67
N GLY A 10 1.21 -13.52 5.85
CA GLY A 10 1.54 -14.60 4.94
C GLY A 10 2.82 -14.36 4.18
N GLU A 11 3.11 -15.26 3.27
CA GLU A 11 4.33 -15.26 2.48
C GLU A 11 4.01 -14.96 1.02
N VAL A 12 4.87 -14.18 0.36
CA VAL A 12 4.68 -13.74 -1.03
C VAL A 12 5.69 -14.45 -1.92
N PHE A 13 5.19 -15.07 -2.99
CA PHE A 13 5.98 -15.87 -3.91
C PHE A 13 5.81 -15.42 -5.36
N SER A 14 6.90 -15.47 -6.12
CA SER A 14 6.90 -15.30 -7.57
C SER A 14 7.08 -16.66 -8.28
N PRO A 15 6.40 -16.92 -9.41
CA PRO A 15 6.65 -18.10 -10.23
C PRO A 15 8.10 -18.10 -10.78
N VAL A 16 8.72 -19.28 -10.86
CA VAL A 16 10.11 -19.40 -11.37
C VAL A 16 10.17 -19.16 -12.88
N ASN A 17 9.07 -19.47 -13.59
CA ASN A 17 8.87 -19.15 -14.99
C ASN A 17 7.59 -18.30 -15.07
N PRO A 18 7.68 -16.97 -15.19
CA PRO A 18 6.50 -16.12 -15.31
C PRO A 18 5.68 -16.54 -16.54
N ARG A 19 4.35 -16.53 -16.40
CA ARG A 19 3.44 -16.56 -17.56
C ARG A 19 3.47 -15.17 -18.21
N GLN A 20 2.72 -15.00 -19.29
CA GLN A 20 2.58 -13.72 -19.99
C GLN A 20 2.16 -12.54 -19.07
N ASP A 21 1.45 -12.84 -17.98
CA ASP A 21 1.18 -11.89 -16.89
C ASP A 21 2.20 -12.12 -15.75
N ASP A 22 3.02 -11.11 -15.45
CA ASP A 22 3.88 -11.09 -14.26
C ASP A 22 2.98 -11.09 -13.01
N VAL A 23 2.82 -12.25 -12.37
CA VAL A 23 1.95 -12.46 -11.21
C VAL A 23 2.72 -12.88 -9.96
N VAL A 24 2.20 -12.51 -8.80
CA VAL A 24 2.66 -12.92 -7.48
C VAL A 24 1.56 -13.65 -6.70
N TYR A 25 1.97 -14.52 -5.79
CA TYR A 25 1.09 -15.32 -4.94
C TYR A 25 1.30 -14.94 -3.47
N LYS A 26 0.33 -14.30 -2.84
CA LYS A 26 0.28 -14.12 -1.37
C LYS A 26 -0.44 -15.32 -0.78
N ILE A 27 0.24 -16.11 0.05
CA ILE A 27 -0.31 -17.31 0.70
C ILE A 27 -0.52 -17.02 2.18
N VAL A 28 -1.78 -17.07 2.62
CA VAL A 28 -2.21 -16.72 3.99
C VAL A 28 -2.81 -17.96 4.67
N PRO A 29 -2.20 -18.50 5.74
CA PRO A 29 -2.77 -19.62 6.50
C PRO A 29 -4.00 -19.17 7.32
N LEU A 30 -5.04 -20.00 7.38
CA LEU A 30 -6.34 -19.67 8.01
C LEU A 30 -6.57 -20.31 9.39
N ASP A 31 -5.87 -21.40 9.73
CA ASP A 31 -6.07 -22.14 10.98
C ASP A 31 -4.98 -21.86 12.04
N LYS A 32 -5.40 -21.76 13.31
CA LYS A 32 -4.55 -21.47 14.49
C LYS A 32 -3.54 -22.57 14.85
N LYS A 33 -3.60 -23.76 14.23
CA LYS A 33 -2.69 -24.88 14.52
C LYS A 33 -1.37 -24.66 13.82
N ALA A 34 -0.68 -23.62 14.26
CA ALA A 34 0.61 -23.32 13.73
C ALA A 34 1.65 -24.37 14.14
N GLY A 35 2.35 -24.89 13.13
CA GLY A 35 3.66 -25.50 13.28
C GLY A 35 4.70 -24.48 13.78
N LYS A 36 5.99 -24.82 13.69
CA LYS A 36 7.09 -23.97 14.21
C LYS A 36 7.11 -22.52 13.66
N HIS A 37 6.42 -22.24 12.56
CA HIS A 37 6.11 -20.89 12.07
C HIS A 37 4.71 -20.45 12.54
N LYS A 38 4.61 -20.03 13.80
CA LYS A 38 3.33 -19.57 14.37
C LYS A 38 2.95 -18.18 13.93
N VAL A 39 2.02 -18.11 12.97
CA VAL A 39 1.20 -16.95 12.71
C VAL A 39 -0.10 -17.10 13.52
N SER A 40 -0.12 -16.56 14.74
CA SER A 40 -1.35 -16.45 15.53
C SER A 40 -2.17 -15.28 15.02
N GLN A 41 -3.28 -15.55 14.34
CA GLN A 41 -4.22 -14.51 13.90
C GLN A 41 -5.65 -14.86 14.26
N SER A 42 -6.46 -13.81 14.39
CA SER A 42 -7.90 -13.97 14.38
C SER A 42 -8.36 -14.08 12.93
N SER A 43 -9.25 -15.02 12.62
CA SER A 43 -9.86 -15.14 11.29
C SER A 43 -10.49 -13.82 10.81
N LYS A 44 -10.88 -12.96 11.75
CA LYS A 44 -11.41 -11.62 11.51
C LYS A 44 -10.39 -10.68 10.82
N SER A 45 -9.11 -10.71 11.20
CA SER A 45 -8.11 -9.81 10.61
C SER A 45 -7.77 -10.17 9.16
N ILE A 46 -7.70 -11.46 8.86
CA ILE A 46 -7.52 -11.96 7.49
C ILE A 46 -8.74 -11.60 6.63
N LEU A 47 -9.95 -11.73 7.20
CA LEU A 47 -11.18 -11.36 6.51
C LEU A 47 -11.24 -9.86 6.22
N SER A 48 -10.86 -9.00 7.18
CA SER A 48 -10.79 -7.55 6.96
C SER A 48 -9.81 -7.20 5.83
N ASP A 49 -8.58 -7.72 5.84
CA ASP A 49 -7.60 -7.50 4.76
C ASP A 49 -8.16 -7.96 3.40
N LEU A 50 -8.77 -9.15 3.34
CA LEU A 50 -9.38 -9.68 2.13
C LEU A 50 -10.49 -8.78 1.58
N LEU A 51 -11.44 -8.38 2.44
CA LEU A 51 -12.57 -7.54 2.07
C LEU A 51 -12.10 -6.18 1.56
N ILE A 52 -11.17 -5.54 2.29
CA ILE A 52 -10.61 -4.24 1.90
C ILE A 52 -9.85 -4.37 0.58
N THR A 53 -8.98 -5.38 0.44
CA THR A 53 -8.25 -5.63 -0.81
C THR A 53 -9.22 -5.77 -1.99
N LYS A 54 -10.32 -6.51 -1.81
CA LYS A 54 -11.33 -6.72 -2.86
C LYS A 54 -12.10 -5.44 -3.20
N CYS A 55 -12.51 -4.65 -2.22
CA CYS A 55 -13.18 -3.36 -2.47
C CYS A 55 -12.27 -2.39 -3.22
N LEU A 56 -11.00 -2.28 -2.81
CA LEU A 56 -10.01 -1.43 -3.48
C LEU A 56 -9.64 -1.95 -4.87
N HIS A 57 -9.57 -3.28 -5.05
CA HIS A 57 -9.39 -3.90 -6.35
C HIS A 57 -10.50 -3.44 -7.32
N ASN A 58 -11.75 -3.41 -6.88
CA ASN A 58 -12.91 -3.07 -7.72
C ASN A 58 -12.94 -1.62 -8.21
N LEU A 59 -12.13 -0.70 -7.64
CA LEU A 59 -11.99 0.67 -8.16
C LEU A 59 -11.45 0.73 -9.60
N ARG A 60 -10.87 -0.36 -10.10
CA ARG A 60 -10.40 -0.49 -11.50
C ARG A 60 -11.45 -1.00 -12.48
N TYR A 61 -12.67 -1.31 -12.03
CA TYR A 61 -13.61 -2.15 -12.81
C TYR A 61 -13.98 -1.56 -14.17
N SER A 62 -14.33 -0.26 -14.23
CA SER A 62 -14.68 0.38 -15.49
C SER A 62 -14.56 1.90 -15.38
N PHE A 63 -13.61 2.48 -16.13
CA PHE A 63 -13.46 3.92 -16.21
C PHE A 63 -14.70 4.61 -16.78
N GLU A 64 -15.40 3.99 -17.73
CA GLU A 64 -16.60 4.57 -18.34
C GLU A 64 -17.80 4.56 -17.38
N LYS A 65 -18.02 3.46 -16.65
CA LYS A 65 -19.27 3.23 -15.90
C LYS A 65 -19.21 3.64 -14.43
N ALA A 66 -18.08 3.44 -13.75
CA ALA A 66 -18.00 3.68 -12.31
C ALA A 66 -17.87 5.18 -12.04
N PRO A 67 -18.48 5.76 -11.00
CA PRO A 67 -18.31 7.19 -10.69
C PRO A 67 -16.88 7.52 -10.25
N ASN A 68 -16.20 6.56 -9.64
CA ASN A 68 -14.85 6.68 -9.12
C ASN A 68 -13.95 5.61 -9.73
N TYR A 69 -12.70 5.96 -10.08
CA TYR A 69 -11.78 5.06 -10.77
C TYR A 69 -10.32 5.29 -10.38
N CYS A 70 -9.60 4.20 -10.09
CA CYS A 70 -8.13 4.18 -10.05
C CYS A 70 -7.59 2.75 -10.16
N GLU A 71 -6.32 2.61 -10.54
CA GLU A 71 -5.66 1.30 -10.71
C GLU A 71 -4.58 0.99 -9.66
N ASN A 72 -4.32 1.92 -8.75
CA ASN A 72 -3.16 1.89 -7.84
C ASN A 72 -3.25 0.89 -6.68
N PHE A 73 -4.26 0.03 -6.64
CA PHE A 73 -4.40 -1.03 -5.62
C PHE A 73 -4.05 -2.41 -6.21
N PRO A 74 -4.06 -3.52 -5.44
CA PRO A 74 -3.72 -4.83 -5.99
C PRO A 74 -4.67 -5.28 -7.10
N ASN A 75 -4.10 -5.76 -8.21
CA ASN A 75 -4.87 -6.37 -9.30
C ASN A 75 -5.05 -7.87 -9.03
N ILE A 76 -6.12 -8.23 -8.33
CA ILE A 76 -6.47 -9.62 -8.06
C ILE A 76 -6.91 -10.30 -9.35
N LYS A 77 -6.16 -11.31 -9.78
CA LYS A 77 -6.53 -12.21 -10.88
C LYS A 77 -7.39 -13.35 -10.40
N ARG A 78 -7.04 -13.92 -9.24
CA ARG A 78 -7.76 -15.05 -8.65
C ARG A 78 -7.60 -15.10 -7.14
N LEU A 79 -8.67 -15.54 -6.49
CA LEU A 79 -8.71 -15.87 -5.07
C LEU A 79 -9.04 -17.36 -4.94
N SER A 80 -8.16 -18.11 -4.28
CA SER A 80 -8.31 -19.55 -4.10
C SER A 80 -8.28 -19.90 -2.63
N TYR A 81 -9.27 -20.68 -2.20
CA TYR A 81 -9.25 -21.34 -0.90
C TYR A 81 -8.73 -22.77 -1.09
N VAL A 82 -7.68 -23.14 -0.38
CA VAL A 82 -6.97 -24.42 -0.58
C VAL A 82 -6.88 -25.21 0.72
N TYR A 83 -7.19 -26.50 0.63
CA TYR A 83 -6.90 -27.50 1.65
C TYR A 83 -5.63 -28.28 1.28
N SER A 84 -4.76 -28.53 2.25
CA SER A 84 -3.62 -29.43 2.06
C SER A 84 -3.35 -30.29 3.29
N GLU A 85 -2.93 -31.53 3.06
CA GLU A 85 -2.45 -32.43 4.11
C GLU A 85 -1.01 -32.14 4.55
N ALA A 86 -0.29 -31.30 3.79
CA ALA A 86 1.09 -30.89 4.05
C ALA A 86 1.22 -29.38 4.18
N ASP A 87 2.09 -28.92 5.07
CA ASP A 87 2.39 -27.50 5.20
C ASP A 87 3.32 -27.04 4.06
N HIS A 88 2.75 -26.38 3.06
CA HIS A 88 3.50 -25.89 1.90
C HIS A 88 4.34 -24.64 2.18
N LEU A 89 4.22 -24.04 3.38
CA LEU A 89 5.12 -22.97 3.81
C LEU A 89 6.40 -23.52 4.48
N LEU A 90 6.43 -24.80 4.88
CA LEU A 90 7.61 -25.44 5.50
C LEU A 90 8.65 -25.94 4.49
N THR A 91 8.28 -26.09 3.20
CA THR A 91 9.13 -26.82 2.23
C THR A 91 10.42 -26.08 1.83
N SER A 92 10.66 -24.87 2.33
CA SER A 92 11.93 -24.16 2.15
C SER A 92 13.01 -24.51 3.19
N ASP A 93 12.67 -25.21 4.27
CA ASP A 93 13.63 -25.53 5.34
C ASP A 93 14.18 -26.96 5.19
N LYS A 94 15.40 -27.08 4.63
CA LYS A 94 16.10 -28.37 4.39
C LYS A 94 16.42 -29.16 5.67
N SER A 95 16.09 -28.62 6.85
CA SER A 95 16.43 -29.19 8.17
C SER A 95 15.34 -30.07 8.79
N TYR A 96 14.17 -30.23 8.17
CA TYR A 96 13.03 -30.91 8.80
C TYR A 96 13.13 -32.45 8.80
N LYS A 97 13.78 -33.01 9.83
CA LYS A 97 13.83 -34.46 10.15
C LYS A 97 12.72 -34.91 11.14
N GLY A 98 11.51 -34.38 11.02
CA GLY A 98 10.38 -34.71 11.90
C GLY A 98 9.27 -35.47 11.17
N ARG A 99 8.66 -36.47 11.81
CA ARG A 99 7.45 -37.17 11.32
C ARG A 99 6.39 -36.12 10.92
N ARG A 100 6.01 -36.09 9.64
CA ARG A 100 4.93 -35.25 9.13
C ARG A 100 3.66 -35.56 9.92
N LYS A 101 3.26 -34.66 10.82
CA LYS A 101 1.89 -34.69 11.34
C LYS A 101 1.01 -34.19 10.20
N TYR A 102 0.29 -35.12 9.57
CA TYR A 102 -0.82 -34.77 8.68
C TYR A 102 -1.81 -33.93 9.48
N SER A 103 -1.93 -32.65 9.13
CA SER A 103 -2.97 -31.79 9.66
C SER A 103 -3.55 -31.05 8.49
N ASN A 104 -4.88 -31.04 8.37
CA ASN A 104 -5.60 -30.34 7.30
C ASN A 104 -5.32 -28.84 7.37
N TYR A 105 -4.30 -28.37 6.66
CA TYR A 105 -3.95 -26.98 6.54
C TYR A 105 -4.90 -26.29 5.57
N LYS A 106 -5.31 -25.07 5.92
CA LYS A 106 -6.18 -24.24 5.09
C LYS A 106 -5.45 -22.95 4.76
N TYR A 107 -5.46 -22.60 3.48
CA TYR A 107 -4.82 -21.40 2.98
C TYR A 107 -5.78 -20.59 2.13
N MET A 108 -5.66 -19.27 2.23
CA MET A 108 -6.14 -18.35 1.21
C MET A 108 -4.96 -17.96 0.32
N ILE A 109 -5.13 -18.10 -0.99
CA ILE A 109 -4.12 -17.74 -1.99
C ILE A 109 -4.66 -16.60 -2.84
N TYR A 110 -3.92 -15.50 -2.87
CA TYR A 110 -4.17 -14.34 -3.70
C TYR A 110 -3.21 -14.40 -4.87
N GLU A 111 -3.72 -14.59 -6.08
CA GLU A 111 -2.97 -14.42 -7.32
C GLU A 111 -3.21 -12.98 -7.80
N MET A 112 -2.14 -12.19 -7.85
CA MET A 112 -2.20 -10.75 -8.14
C MET A 112 -1.15 -10.38 -9.18
N ILE A 113 -1.37 -9.31 -9.94
CA ILE A 113 -0.28 -8.72 -10.76
C ILE A 113 0.87 -8.28 -9.86
N ASP A 114 2.09 -8.53 -10.32
CA ASP A 114 3.31 -8.06 -9.68
C ASP A 114 3.37 -6.53 -9.71
N GLY A 115 3.44 -5.92 -8.52
CA GLY A 115 3.58 -4.47 -8.37
C GLY A 115 5.01 -3.96 -8.52
N GLY A 116 5.99 -4.86 -8.69
CA GLY A 116 7.41 -4.53 -8.83
C GLY A 116 8.14 -4.42 -7.49
N ILE A 117 9.03 -3.44 -7.37
CA ILE A 117 9.92 -3.29 -6.22
C ILE A 117 9.34 -2.35 -5.18
N THR A 118 9.69 -2.52 -3.91
CA THR A 118 9.26 -1.57 -2.86
C THR A 118 9.98 -0.23 -3.00
N LEU A 119 9.30 0.88 -2.66
CA LEU A 119 9.93 2.20 -2.55
C LEU A 119 11.07 2.22 -1.51
N SER A 120 11.00 1.34 -0.49
CA SER A 120 12.10 1.14 0.46
C SER A 120 13.41 0.67 -0.20
N SER A 121 13.33 -0.07 -1.32
CA SER A 121 14.51 -0.53 -2.07
C SER A 121 15.12 0.55 -2.99
N VAL A 122 14.36 1.60 -3.32
CA VAL A 122 14.82 2.69 -4.19
C VAL A 122 15.62 3.70 -3.39
N LYS A 123 16.91 3.86 -3.74
CA LYS A 123 17.86 4.71 -3.01
C LYS A 123 17.87 6.18 -3.46
N ALA A 124 17.49 6.45 -4.71
CA ALA A 124 17.54 7.76 -5.33
C ALA A 124 16.42 7.91 -6.35
N LEU A 125 15.84 9.10 -6.44
CA LEU A 125 14.77 9.46 -7.38
C LEU A 125 15.11 10.81 -8.02
N SER A 126 14.89 10.98 -9.31
CA SER A 126 14.85 12.31 -9.92
C SER A 126 13.63 13.09 -9.40
N PRO A 127 13.65 14.44 -9.46
CA PRO A 127 12.49 15.25 -9.04
C PRO A 127 11.18 14.88 -9.74
N LYS A 128 11.25 14.57 -11.04
CA LYS A 128 10.11 14.11 -11.86
C LYS A 128 9.54 12.79 -11.34
N GLU A 129 10.39 11.78 -11.13
CA GLU A 129 9.93 10.50 -10.58
C GLU A 129 9.28 10.68 -9.21
N GLY A 130 9.87 11.52 -8.34
CA GLY A 130 9.35 11.75 -7.00
C GLY A 130 7.97 12.43 -6.97
N ILE A 131 7.75 13.49 -7.77
CA ILE A 131 6.43 14.13 -7.83
C ILE A 131 5.39 13.19 -8.44
N GLY A 132 5.76 12.42 -9.46
CA GLY A 132 4.86 11.44 -10.08
C GLY A 132 4.42 10.35 -9.11
N ILE A 133 5.32 9.88 -8.24
CA ILE A 133 4.98 8.92 -7.17
C ILE A 133 4.01 9.56 -6.16
N CYS A 134 4.30 10.76 -5.67
CA CYS A 134 3.47 11.43 -4.66
C CYS A 134 2.09 11.80 -5.21
N ALA A 135 2.01 12.25 -6.46
CA ALA A 135 0.75 12.57 -7.14
C ALA A 135 -0.13 11.33 -7.32
N GLN A 136 0.45 10.19 -7.74
CA GLN A 136 -0.30 8.93 -7.84
C GLN A 136 -0.82 8.46 -6.47
N LEU A 137 -0.03 8.59 -5.40
CA LEU A 137 -0.48 8.26 -4.03
C LEU A 137 -1.64 9.16 -3.59
N LEU A 138 -1.52 10.47 -3.80
CA LEU A 138 -2.58 11.43 -3.46
C LEU A 138 -3.86 11.17 -4.26
N ALA A 139 -3.74 10.92 -5.56
CA ALA A 139 -4.89 10.60 -6.43
C ALA A 139 -5.57 9.29 -6.01
N ALA A 140 -4.80 8.23 -5.73
CA ALA A 140 -5.35 6.95 -5.27
C ALA A 140 -6.08 7.09 -3.92
N PHE A 141 -5.51 7.83 -2.97
CA PHE A 141 -6.14 8.10 -1.69
C PHE A 141 -7.41 8.94 -1.85
N THR A 142 -7.39 9.93 -2.73
CA THR A 142 -8.57 10.77 -3.02
C THR A 142 -9.73 9.93 -3.55
N VAL A 143 -9.47 9.08 -4.55
CA VAL A 143 -10.48 8.16 -5.11
C VAL A 143 -11.02 7.21 -4.03
N ALA A 144 -10.13 6.63 -3.22
CA ALA A 144 -10.53 5.66 -2.20
C ALA A 144 -11.25 6.30 -1.00
N GLU A 145 -10.89 7.51 -0.59
CA GLU A 145 -11.59 8.27 0.44
C GLU A 145 -13.03 8.58 0.00
N VAL A 146 -13.22 9.09 -1.22
CA VAL A 146 -14.57 9.38 -1.75
C VAL A 146 -15.39 8.11 -1.92
N SER A 147 -14.79 7.04 -2.43
CA SER A 147 -15.53 5.82 -2.76
C SER A 147 -15.88 4.96 -1.55
N LEU A 148 -14.99 4.91 -0.56
CA LEU A 148 -15.00 3.87 0.48
C LEU A 148 -14.71 4.43 1.88
N GLN A 149 -14.57 5.75 2.04
CA GLN A 149 -14.06 6.35 3.29
C GLN A 149 -12.78 5.62 3.77
N PHE A 150 -11.89 5.37 2.81
CA PHE A 150 -10.70 4.55 3.03
C PHE A 150 -9.67 5.26 3.91
N GLU A 151 -9.07 4.50 4.82
CA GLU A 151 -7.83 4.86 5.51
C GLU A 151 -6.84 3.69 5.40
N HIS A 152 -5.60 3.95 4.99
CA HIS A 152 -4.59 2.88 4.89
C HIS A 152 -4.03 2.48 6.26
N ARG A 153 -3.73 3.47 7.09
CA ARG A 153 -3.21 3.34 8.46
C ARG A 153 -1.86 2.65 8.65
N ASP A 154 -1.16 2.32 7.56
CA ASP A 154 0.15 1.63 7.56
C ASP A 154 0.97 1.86 6.28
N LEU A 155 0.92 3.05 5.68
CA LEU A 155 1.57 3.33 4.39
C LEU A 155 3.09 3.58 4.55
N HIS A 156 3.81 2.65 5.15
CA HIS A 156 5.26 2.69 5.18
C HIS A 156 5.85 2.32 3.81
N LEU A 157 7.14 2.61 3.57
CA LEU A 157 7.74 2.50 2.23
C LEU A 157 7.76 1.10 1.62
N SER A 158 7.62 0.04 2.43
CA SER A 158 7.49 -1.33 1.91
C SER A 158 6.08 -1.65 1.40
N ASN A 159 5.09 -0.80 1.68
CA ASN A 159 3.70 -0.91 1.22
C ASN A 159 3.41 -0.05 -0.02
N ILE A 160 4.46 0.56 -0.58
CA ILE A 160 4.42 1.30 -1.85
C ILE A 160 5.31 0.53 -2.82
N LEU A 161 4.69 -0.15 -3.77
CA LEU A 161 5.38 -0.85 -4.86
C LEU A 161 5.48 0.05 -6.09
N LEU A 162 6.56 -0.13 -6.84
CA LEU A 162 6.93 0.61 -8.03
C LEU A 162 7.26 -0.38 -9.15
N SER A 163 6.50 -0.30 -10.23
CA SER A 163 6.75 -1.03 -11.47
C SER A 163 7.15 -0.07 -12.58
N LEU A 164 8.05 -0.51 -13.46
CA LEU A 164 8.37 0.24 -14.67
C LEU A 164 7.15 0.18 -15.61
N THR A 165 6.86 1.28 -16.27
CA THR A 165 5.79 1.34 -17.27
C THR A 165 6.16 2.29 -18.40
N GLU A 166 5.63 1.99 -19.58
CA GLU A 166 5.68 2.87 -20.75
C GLU A 166 4.46 3.80 -20.82
N GLU A 167 3.48 3.63 -19.92
CA GLU A 167 2.36 4.55 -19.75
C GLU A 167 2.87 5.96 -19.41
N ARG A 168 2.42 6.98 -20.14
CA ARG A 168 2.80 8.39 -19.91
C ARG A 168 1.90 9.09 -18.91
N VAL A 169 0.67 8.62 -18.76
CA VAL A 169 -0.36 9.17 -17.88
C VAL A 169 -1.16 8.02 -17.29
N LEU A 170 -1.63 8.19 -16.06
CA LEU A 170 -2.61 7.30 -15.44
C LEU A 170 -3.92 8.05 -15.26
N LYS A 171 -5.03 7.41 -15.63
CA LYS A 171 -6.37 7.98 -15.54
C LYS A 171 -6.99 7.72 -14.19
N TYR A 172 -7.67 8.73 -13.68
CA TYR A 172 -8.44 8.69 -12.45
C TYR A 172 -9.83 9.27 -12.68
N LYS A 173 -10.76 8.95 -11.79
CA LYS A 173 -12.07 9.58 -11.78
C LYS A 173 -12.57 9.73 -10.35
N VAL A 174 -13.11 10.91 -10.03
CA VAL A 174 -13.79 11.20 -8.76
C VAL A 174 -15.15 11.81 -9.08
N ASP A 175 -16.24 11.22 -8.58
CA ASP A 175 -17.62 11.68 -8.79
C ASP A 175 -17.93 12.03 -10.26
N ASN A 176 -17.58 11.11 -11.17
CA ASN A 176 -17.70 11.23 -12.63
C ASN A 176 -16.81 12.29 -13.30
N LYS A 177 -15.92 12.96 -12.57
CA LYS A 177 -14.97 13.93 -13.10
C LYS A 177 -13.61 13.26 -13.36
N PRO A 178 -13.23 13.04 -14.63
CA PRO A 178 -11.96 12.41 -14.95
C PRO A 178 -10.82 13.40 -14.79
N PHE A 179 -9.64 12.91 -14.40
CA PHE A 179 -8.38 13.64 -14.39
C PHE A 179 -7.22 12.67 -14.64
N GLU A 180 -6.05 13.20 -14.97
CA GLU A 180 -4.89 12.39 -15.34
C GLU A 180 -3.64 12.82 -14.57
N ILE A 181 -2.86 11.83 -14.14
CA ILE A 181 -1.56 12.08 -13.50
C ILE A 181 -0.44 11.65 -14.44
N PRO A 182 0.50 12.54 -14.78
CA PRO A 182 1.70 12.18 -15.55
C PRO A 182 2.52 11.11 -14.83
N ILE A 183 2.87 10.05 -15.55
CA ILE A 183 3.83 9.04 -15.13
C ILE A 183 5.16 9.32 -15.81
N PHE A 184 6.22 9.42 -15.00
CA PHE A 184 7.57 9.66 -15.53
C PHE A 184 8.39 8.37 -15.70
N ARG A 185 8.14 7.37 -14.85
CA ARG A 185 8.84 6.07 -14.89
C ARG A 185 8.11 4.99 -14.11
N TRP A 186 7.62 5.35 -12.93
CA TRP A 186 7.09 4.41 -11.96
C TRP A 186 5.56 4.46 -11.91
N LYS A 187 4.92 3.33 -12.15
CA LYS A 187 3.51 3.09 -11.78
C LYS A 187 3.47 2.63 -10.33
N VAL A 188 2.68 3.33 -9.52
CA VAL A 188 2.57 3.07 -8.07
C VAL A 188 1.48 2.06 -7.80
N MET A 189 1.78 1.05 -6.98
CA MET A 189 0.79 0.15 -6.38
C MET A 189 0.90 0.18 -4.86
N ILE A 190 -0.23 0.41 -4.19
CA ILE A 190 -0.39 0.47 -2.75
C ILE A 190 -0.87 -0.90 -2.27
N ILE A 191 -0.21 -1.45 -1.25
CA ILE A 191 -0.46 -2.82 -0.77
C ILE A 191 -0.54 -2.89 0.76
N ASP A 192 -0.92 -4.07 1.26
CA ASP A 192 -1.03 -4.42 2.68
C ASP A 192 -2.07 -3.58 3.46
N PHE A 193 -3.28 -4.12 3.54
CA PHE A 193 -4.43 -3.45 4.18
C PHE A 193 -4.73 -4.03 5.55
N THR A 194 -3.72 -4.67 6.16
CA THR A 194 -3.77 -5.24 7.51
C THR A 194 -4.34 -4.28 8.54
N PHE A 195 -3.98 -3.00 8.48
CA PHE A 195 -4.44 -1.96 9.43
C PHE A 195 -5.52 -1.05 8.87
N ALA A 196 -5.91 -1.25 7.61
CA ALA A 196 -6.77 -0.33 6.90
C ALA A 196 -8.20 -0.33 7.45
N ARG A 197 -8.95 0.68 7.02
CA ARG A 197 -10.37 0.87 7.33
C ARG A 197 -11.12 1.35 6.10
N ILE A 198 -12.32 0.82 5.87
CA ILE A 198 -13.29 1.30 4.87
C ILE A 198 -14.70 1.28 5.46
N SER A 199 -15.62 1.96 4.78
CA SER A 199 -17.07 1.77 4.91
C SER A 199 -17.56 0.95 3.70
N ILE A 200 -18.34 -0.11 3.94
CA ILE A 200 -19.03 -0.86 2.88
C ILE A 200 -20.37 -0.20 2.54
N ASP A 201 -21.02 0.36 3.57
CA ASP A 201 -22.24 1.15 3.50
C ASP A 201 -22.21 2.18 4.64
N ASP A 202 -23.28 2.97 4.79
CA ASP A 202 -23.37 4.05 5.77
C ASP A 202 -23.32 3.58 7.23
N GLU A 203 -23.59 2.30 7.50
CA GLU A 203 -23.66 1.73 8.85
C GLU A 203 -22.50 0.77 9.16
N THR A 204 -21.85 0.21 8.14
CA THR A 204 -20.90 -0.90 8.27
C THR A 204 -19.48 -0.51 7.88
N ALA A 205 -18.61 -0.44 8.89
CA ALA A 205 -17.17 -0.30 8.70
C ALA A 205 -16.46 -1.67 8.74
N VAL A 206 -15.49 -1.86 7.85
CA VAL A 206 -14.50 -2.95 7.94
C VAL A 206 -13.17 -2.34 8.32
N PHE A 207 -12.61 -2.78 9.44
CA PHE A 207 -11.40 -2.20 10.00
C PHE A 207 -10.63 -3.23 10.84
N SER A 208 -9.40 -2.85 11.20
CA SER A 208 -8.62 -3.52 12.24
C SER A 208 -8.53 -2.62 13.48
N ASP A 209 -8.84 -3.20 14.65
CA ASP A 209 -8.67 -2.51 15.93
C ASP A 209 -7.19 -2.52 16.34
N LEU A 210 -6.59 -1.32 16.36
CA LEU A 210 -5.17 -1.13 16.67
C LEU A 210 -4.94 -0.66 18.12
N SER A 211 -5.95 -0.74 18.99
CA SER A 211 -5.86 -0.30 20.40
C SER A 211 -4.72 -0.98 21.17
N ASN A 212 -4.40 -2.22 20.80
CA ASN A 212 -3.33 -3.03 21.41
C ASN A 212 -2.02 -3.04 20.61
N LEU A 213 -1.84 -2.13 19.65
CA LEU A 213 -0.63 -2.05 18.85
C LEU A 213 0.57 -1.66 19.75
N ALA A 214 1.57 -2.54 19.82
CA ALA A 214 2.75 -2.38 20.66
C ALA A 214 3.80 -1.46 20.01
N LEU A 215 3.52 -0.15 20.01
CA LEU A 215 4.37 0.87 19.40
C LEU A 215 5.77 0.95 20.02
N ASN A 216 5.92 0.57 21.29
CA ASN A 216 7.20 0.55 22.01
C ASN A 216 8.27 -0.36 21.38
N LYS A 217 7.90 -1.24 20.44
CA LYS A 217 8.86 -2.09 19.70
C LYS A 217 9.39 -1.45 18.43
N LEU A 218 8.80 -0.35 17.97
CA LEU A 218 9.25 0.37 16.77
C LEU A 218 10.50 1.18 17.10
N LYS A 219 11.58 0.94 16.35
CA LYS A 219 12.85 1.65 16.53
C LYS A 219 13.02 2.86 15.62
N VAL A 220 12.19 2.96 14.58
CA VAL A 220 12.28 4.03 13.58
C VAL A 220 11.40 5.18 14.06
N GLU A 221 12.04 6.24 14.56
CA GLU A 221 11.36 7.39 15.17
C GLU A 221 10.32 8.03 14.24
N SER A 222 10.65 8.23 12.96
CA SER A 222 9.72 8.82 12.00
C SER A 222 8.47 7.99 11.76
N LEU A 223 8.56 6.65 11.86
CA LEU A 223 7.40 5.77 11.78
C LEU A 223 6.60 5.83 13.09
N LEU A 224 7.29 5.80 14.23
CA LEU A 224 6.66 5.90 15.56
C LEU A 224 5.78 7.16 15.66
N GLN A 225 6.30 8.31 15.25
CA GLN A 225 5.57 9.58 15.26
C GLN A 225 4.25 9.52 14.45
N VAL A 226 4.25 8.84 13.29
CA VAL A 226 3.04 8.70 12.45
C VAL A 226 2.00 7.82 13.13
N TYR A 227 2.41 6.69 13.72
CA TYR A 227 1.49 5.83 14.46
C TYR A 227 0.94 6.48 15.73
N GLU A 228 1.75 7.26 16.44
CA GLU A 228 1.30 8.02 17.62
C GLU A 228 0.25 9.07 17.23
N LYS A 229 0.55 9.89 16.21
CA LYS A 229 -0.41 10.85 15.66
C LYS A 229 -1.71 10.19 15.21
N GLN A 230 -1.62 9.03 14.54
CA GLN A 230 -2.80 8.26 14.15
C GLN A 230 -3.62 7.79 15.36
N LYS A 231 -2.96 7.29 16.41
CA LYS A 231 -3.64 6.86 17.64
C LYS A 231 -4.36 8.03 18.32
N GLU A 232 -3.73 9.20 18.35
CA GLU A 232 -4.33 10.43 18.88
C GLU A 232 -5.55 10.88 18.06
N LEU A 233 -5.47 10.81 16.73
CA LEU A 233 -6.58 11.15 15.83
C LEU A 233 -7.77 10.20 16.02
N CYS A 234 -7.52 8.90 16.10
CA CYS A 234 -8.58 7.91 16.23
C CYS A 234 -9.24 7.90 17.61
N LYS A 235 -8.57 8.41 18.66
CA LYS A 235 -9.09 8.49 20.05
C LYS A 235 -9.67 7.16 20.57
N GLY A 236 -9.12 6.03 20.11
CA GLY A 236 -9.61 4.68 20.43
C GLY A 236 -10.78 4.17 19.59
N SER A 237 -11.40 5.01 18.75
CA SER A 237 -12.53 4.66 17.86
C SER A 237 -12.06 4.24 16.47
N TRP A 238 -11.36 3.11 16.36
CA TRP A 238 -10.78 2.64 15.10
C TRP A 238 -11.81 2.25 14.02
N ASP A 239 -13.09 2.11 14.36
CA ASP A 239 -14.19 1.88 13.43
C ASP A 239 -14.59 3.14 12.64
N LYS A 240 -14.40 4.33 13.23
CA LYS A 240 -14.78 5.61 12.63
C LYS A 240 -13.80 6.02 11.54
N PHE A 241 -14.30 6.88 10.65
CA PHE A 241 -13.53 7.46 9.55
C PHE A 241 -12.81 8.72 10.01
N TYR A 242 -11.48 8.71 9.89
CA TYR A 242 -10.60 9.84 10.16
C TYR A 242 -9.63 10.03 8.99
N ALA A 243 -10.07 10.71 7.93
CA ALA A 243 -9.26 10.97 6.72
C ALA A 243 -7.87 11.60 7.03
N LYS A 244 -7.73 12.30 8.16
CA LYS A 244 -6.47 12.89 8.62
C LYS A 244 -5.35 11.86 8.84
N THR A 245 -5.69 10.58 9.05
CA THR A 245 -4.69 9.50 9.14
C THR A 245 -3.98 9.31 7.80
N ASN A 246 -4.71 9.35 6.67
CA ASN A 246 -4.13 9.32 5.34
C ASN A 246 -3.21 10.51 5.07
N ILE A 247 -3.62 11.71 5.50
CA ILE A 247 -2.78 12.92 5.41
C ILE A 247 -1.45 12.72 6.14
N SER A 248 -1.47 12.12 7.34
CA SER A 248 -0.26 11.86 8.12
C SER A 248 0.67 10.85 7.43
N TRP A 249 0.10 9.84 6.77
CA TRP A 249 0.84 8.86 5.98
C TRP A 249 1.39 9.42 4.66
N LEU A 250 0.63 10.25 3.95
CA LEU A 250 1.08 10.95 2.76
C LEU A 250 2.21 11.93 3.12
N GLU A 251 2.09 12.65 4.23
CA GLU A 251 3.13 13.54 4.73
C GLU A 251 4.45 12.79 4.98
N TYR A 252 4.36 11.61 5.59
CA TYR A 252 5.50 10.72 5.79
C TYR A 252 6.10 10.26 4.45
N ALA A 253 5.27 9.75 3.54
CA ALA A 253 5.72 9.27 2.24
C ALA A 253 6.40 10.37 1.40
N ILE A 254 5.82 11.57 1.36
CA ILE A 254 6.40 12.75 0.69
C ILE A 254 7.78 13.07 1.28
N GLY A 255 7.91 13.08 2.62
CA GLY A 255 9.19 13.32 3.28
C GLY A 255 10.26 12.30 2.89
N GLU A 256 9.88 11.02 2.80
CA GLU A 256 10.77 9.94 2.39
C GLU A 256 11.13 9.96 0.90
N VAL A 257 10.23 10.44 0.05
CA VAL A 257 10.50 10.69 -1.38
C VAL A 257 11.47 11.87 -1.54
N ILE A 258 11.27 12.97 -0.81
CA ILE A 258 12.18 14.13 -0.81
C ILE A 258 13.61 13.70 -0.43
N LYS A 259 13.78 12.89 0.61
CA LYS A 259 15.11 12.34 1.00
C LYS A 259 15.77 11.58 -0.14
N ARG A 260 15.01 10.81 -0.94
CA ARG A 260 15.52 10.08 -2.11
C ARG A 260 15.89 11.02 -3.26
N ILE A 261 15.17 12.12 -3.42
CA ILE A 261 15.53 13.17 -4.40
C ILE A 261 16.82 13.88 -3.99
N GLU A 262 16.98 14.23 -2.73
CA GLU A 262 18.22 14.83 -2.23
C GLU A 262 19.42 13.87 -2.40
N ASN A 263 19.21 12.57 -2.17
CA ASN A 263 20.23 11.54 -2.42
C ASN A 263 20.61 11.41 -3.89
N TYR A 264 19.68 11.67 -4.81
CA TYR A 264 19.97 11.77 -6.24
C TYR A 264 20.88 12.97 -6.52
N GLY A 265 20.51 14.16 -6.03
CA GLY A 265 21.28 15.39 -6.22
C GLY A 265 22.71 15.33 -5.66
N ARG A 266 22.93 14.64 -4.53
CA ARG A 266 24.28 14.45 -3.95
C ARG A 266 25.21 13.58 -4.80
N LYS A 267 24.67 12.72 -5.68
CA LYS A 267 25.45 11.79 -6.51
C LYS A 267 25.87 12.38 -7.85
N THR A 268 25.39 13.58 -8.18
CA THR A 268 25.66 14.23 -9.46
C THR A 268 26.38 15.55 -9.18
N THR A 269 27.62 15.70 -9.65
CA THR A 269 28.41 16.92 -9.46
C THR A 269 27.69 18.14 -10.05
N GLY A 270 27.53 19.21 -9.26
CA GLY A 270 26.78 20.43 -9.64
C GLY A 270 25.25 20.33 -9.52
N ALA A 271 24.68 19.20 -9.10
CA ALA A 271 23.24 18.99 -9.15
C ALA A 271 22.45 19.55 -7.96
N LEU A 272 23.08 19.92 -6.84
CA LEU A 272 22.37 20.49 -5.68
C LEU A 272 21.75 21.86 -6.00
N ASP A 273 22.48 22.74 -6.69
CA ASP A 273 21.96 24.04 -7.14
C ASP A 273 20.88 23.86 -8.22
N SER A 274 21.08 22.91 -9.14
CA SER A 274 20.07 22.55 -10.16
C SER A 274 18.80 21.94 -9.55
N LEU A 275 18.92 21.24 -8.42
CA LEU A 275 17.80 20.61 -7.72
C LEU A 275 16.90 21.68 -7.08
N ALA A 276 17.50 22.69 -6.45
CA ALA A 276 16.77 23.82 -5.88
C ALA A 276 15.98 24.60 -6.95
N LEU A 277 16.46 24.62 -8.20
CA LEU A 277 15.78 25.23 -9.34
C LEU A 277 14.67 24.34 -9.94
N SER A 278 14.62 23.05 -9.60
CA SER A 278 13.59 22.15 -10.12
C SER A 278 12.20 22.51 -9.57
N GLU A 279 11.29 22.87 -10.46
CA GLU A 279 9.89 23.14 -10.12
C GLU A 279 9.23 21.97 -9.38
N TYR A 280 9.43 20.74 -9.85
CA TYR A 280 8.90 19.53 -9.21
C TYR A 280 9.38 19.36 -7.76
N TYR A 281 10.66 19.66 -7.50
CA TYR A 281 11.21 19.59 -6.15
C TYR A 281 10.61 20.68 -5.25
N ARG A 282 10.48 21.91 -5.76
CA ARG A 282 9.86 23.02 -5.04
C ARG A 282 8.39 22.75 -4.70
N VAL A 283 7.63 22.16 -5.63
CA VAL A 283 6.25 21.74 -5.40
C VAL A 283 6.17 20.68 -4.29
N LEU A 284 7.01 19.63 -4.33
CA LEU A 284 7.03 18.62 -3.27
C LEU A 284 7.41 19.19 -1.90
N ARG A 285 8.36 20.12 -1.85
CA ARG A 285 8.72 20.83 -0.62
C ARG A 285 7.53 21.62 -0.08
N SER A 286 6.85 22.36 -0.94
CA SER A 286 5.62 23.08 -0.59
C SER A 286 4.52 22.13 -0.08
N TRP A 287 4.32 20.99 -0.75
CA TRP A 287 3.40 19.94 -0.29
C TRP A 287 3.79 19.46 1.11
N LYS A 288 5.06 19.13 1.34
CA LYS A 288 5.54 18.66 2.65
C LYS A 288 5.33 19.66 3.79
N GLU A 289 5.38 20.95 3.48
CA GLU A 289 5.21 22.04 4.44
C GLU A 289 3.74 22.40 4.71
N THR A 290 2.83 22.06 3.78
CA THR A 290 1.43 22.47 3.83
C THR A 290 0.44 21.34 4.06
N ILE A 291 0.78 20.09 3.68
CA ILE A 291 -0.14 18.94 3.70
C ILE A 291 -0.78 18.69 5.08
N SER A 292 -0.05 18.95 6.16
CA SER A 292 -0.54 18.76 7.54
C SER A 292 -1.72 19.67 7.92
N ARG A 293 -1.96 20.75 7.15
CA ARG A 293 -3.07 21.70 7.36
C ARG A 293 -4.41 21.18 6.85
N TYR A 294 -4.43 20.11 6.05
CA TYR A 294 -5.61 19.59 5.38
C TYR A 294 -6.21 18.40 6.13
N GLU A 295 -7.53 18.26 6.11
CA GLU A 295 -8.23 17.22 6.88
C GLU A 295 -8.36 15.89 6.15
N SER A 296 -8.24 15.89 4.82
CA SER A 296 -8.39 14.71 3.96
C SER A 296 -7.55 14.83 2.70
N SER A 297 -7.25 13.69 2.07
CA SER A 297 -6.57 13.68 0.77
C SER A 297 -7.38 14.43 -0.29
N VAL A 298 -8.73 14.38 -0.22
CA VAL A 298 -9.63 15.16 -1.08
C VAL A 298 -9.37 16.67 -0.95
N SER A 299 -9.37 17.19 0.28
CA SER A 299 -9.15 18.64 0.52
C SER A 299 -7.76 19.08 0.07
N PHE A 300 -6.75 18.20 0.19
CA PHE A 300 -5.39 18.48 -0.26
C PHE A 300 -5.24 18.39 -1.79
N ALA A 301 -5.91 17.45 -2.44
CA ALA A 301 -5.93 17.31 -3.89
C ALA A 301 -6.57 18.53 -4.57
N ILE A 302 -7.67 19.05 -3.99
CA ILE A 302 -8.29 20.30 -4.46
C ILE A 302 -7.30 21.47 -4.33
N ALA A 303 -6.65 21.62 -3.17
CA ALA A 303 -5.76 22.76 -2.94
C ALA A 303 -4.45 22.73 -3.75
N THR A 304 -4.08 21.56 -4.26
CA THR A 304 -2.92 21.38 -5.15
C THR A 304 -3.30 21.36 -6.62
N ASN A 305 -4.57 21.64 -6.96
CA ASN A 305 -5.16 21.57 -8.30
C ASN A 305 -4.86 20.22 -8.99
N LEU A 306 -4.82 19.13 -8.21
CA LEU A 306 -4.56 17.79 -8.75
C LEU A 306 -5.76 17.25 -9.53
N LEU A 307 -6.97 17.77 -9.23
CA LEU A 307 -8.24 17.35 -9.83
C LEU A 307 -8.64 18.18 -11.05
N ASP A 308 -7.83 19.19 -11.40
CA ASP A 308 -8.02 20.07 -12.57
C ASP A 308 -7.17 19.58 -13.75
#